data_AF-A0A1Q6Z8H9-F1
#
_entry.id   AF-A0A1Q6Z8H9-F1
#
_cell.length_a   1.000
_cell.length_b   1.000
_cell.length_c   1.000
_cell.angle_alpha   90.00
_cell.angle_beta   90.00
_cell.angle_gamma   90.00
#
_symmetry.space_group_name_H-M   'P 1'
#
loop_
_entity.id
_entity.type
_entity.pdbx_description
1 polymer ?
#
loop_
_entity_poly.entity_id
_entity_poly.type
_entity_poly.pdbx_seq_one_letter_code
_entity_poly.pdbx_strand_id
1 'polypeptide(L)' 'MIPAEGTPLRDGDPTGCGDVLGATVAASLIAGAGLEAALRLGTRMGARNVSHRGASGLRDHLLGRLSAV' A
#
# COMPACT_ATOMS: atom_id res chain seq x y z
N MET A 1 -17.97 3.38 -8.99
CA MET A 1 -16.52 3.70 -9.04
C MET A 1 -16.16 4.53 -7.82
N ILE A 2 -15.04 4.24 -7.14
CA ILE A 2 -14.53 5.05 -6.04
C ILE A 2 -13.65 6.16 -6.66
N PRO A 3 -13.88 7.45 -6.38
CA PRO A 3 -13.04 8.53 -6.91
C PRO A 3 -11.64 8.45 -6.29
N ALA A 4 -10.61 8.73 -7.10
CA ALA A 4 -9.24 8.82 -6.61
C ALA A 4 -9.10 10.00 -5.63
N GLU A 5 -8.56 9.73 -4.44
CA GLU A 5 -8.27 10.75 -3.43
C GLU A 5 -6.81 11.21 -3.56
N GLY A 6 -6.59 12.53 -3.52
CA GLY A 6 -5.25 13.14 -3.51
C GLY A 6 -4.80 13.72 -4.85
N THR A 7 -3.78 14.58 -4.80
CA THR A 7 -3.14 15.15 -5.99
C THR A 7 -2.19 14.15 -6.64
N PRO A 8 -2.21 13.98 -7.97
CA PRO A 8 -1.24 13.16 -8.68
C PRO A 8 0.18 13.66 -8.39
N LEU A 9 1.03 12.78 -7.85
CA LEU A 9 2.44 13.07 -7.67
C LEU A 9 3.14 12.94 -9.04
N ARG A 10 3.84 14.00 -9.44
CA ARG A 10 4.58 14.03 -10.71
C ARG A 10 5.92 13.29 -10.64
N ASP A 11 6.49 13.20 -9.44
CA ASP A 11 7.77 12.55 -9.15
C ASP A 11 7.61 11.55 -7.99
N GLY A 12 8.22 10.37 -8.10
CA GLY A 12 8.16 9.31 -7.09
C GLY A 12 8.61 7.95 -7.64
N ASP A 13 8.78 6.96 -6.75
CA ASP A 13 9.10 5.58 -7.13
C ASP A 13 7.83 4.72 -7.00
N PRO A 14 7.24 4.21 -8.10
CA PRO A 14 6.03 3.39 -8.03
C PRO A 14 6.26 1.98 -7.48
N THR A 15 7.51 1.56 -7.29
CA THR A 15 7.85 0.21 -6.86
C THR A 15 7.21 -0.12 -5.51
N GLY A 16 6.45 -1.23 -5.46
CA GLY A 16 5.77 -1.72 -4.26
C GLY A 16 4.44 -1.04 -3.91
N CYS A 17 4.00 -0.02 -4.66
CA CYS A 17 2.72 0.65 -4.36
C CYS A 17 1.51 -0.30 -4.49
N GLY A 18 1.56 -1.24 -5.44
CA GLY A 18 0.53 -2.27 -5.62
C GLY A 18 0.49 -3.29 -4.47
N ASP A 19 1.65 -3.69 -3.97
CA ASP A 19 1.76 -4.59 -2.82
C ASP A 19 1.27 -3.92 -1.54
N VAL A 20 1.64 -2.66 -1.31
CA VAL A 20 1.15 -1.86 -0.17
C VAL A 20 -0.37 -1.72 -0.24
N LEU A 21 -0.93 -1.42 -1.42
CA LEU A 21 -2.37 -1.36 -1.64
C LEU A 21 -3.02 -2.71 -1.32
N GLY A 22 -2.52 -3.80 -1.92
CA GLY A 22 -3.07 -5.15 -1.78
C GLY A 22 -3.02 -5.64 -0.33
N ALA A 23 -1.88 -5.48 0.34
CA ALA A 23 -1.70 -5.87 1.75
C ALA A 23 -2.63 -5.07 2.66
N THR A 24 -2.76 -3.75 2.44
CA THR A 24 -3.64 -2.89 3.22
C THR A 24 -5.12 -3.28 3.03
N VAL A 25 -5.54 -3.54 1.80
CA VAL A 25 -6.91 -3.98 1.49
C VAL A 25 -7.20 -5.33 2.14
N ALA A 26 -6.31 -6.31 1.94
CA ALA A 26 -6.47 -7.64 2.51
C ALA A 26 -6.55 -7.59 4.04
N ALA A 27 -5.62 -6.89 4.70
CA ALA A 27 -5.63 -6.73 6.15
C ALA A 27 -6.92 -6.05 6.66
N SER A 28 -7.40 -5.01 5.97
CA SER A 28 -8.62 -4.30 6.33
C SER A 28 -9.87 -5.18 6.19
N LEU A 29 -9.96 -5.95 5.11
CA LEU A 29 -11.07 -6.90 4.89
C LEU A 29 -11.07 -8.02 5.92
N ILE A 30 -9.89 -8.58 6.24
CA ILE A 30 -9.73 -9.59 7.30
C ILE A 30 -10.16 -9.03 8.66
N ALA A 31 -9.90 -7.75 8.93
CA ALA A 31 -10.34 -7.05 10.13
C ALA A 31 -11.85 -6.70 10.13
N GLY A 32 -12.60 -7.07 9.09
CA GLY A 32 -14.06 -6.87 9.00
C GLY A 32 -14.48 -5.52 8.42
N ALA A 33 -13.57 -4.75 7.83
CA ALA A 33 -13.95 -3.50 7.14
C ALA A 33 -14.77 -3.79 5.88
N GLY A 34 -15.70 -2.89 5.55
CA GLY A 34 -16.41 -2.92 4.28
C GLY A 34 -15.47 -2.70 3.09
N LEU A 35 -15.81 -3.26 1.92
CA LEU A 35 -14.99 -3.21 0.71
C LEU A 35 -14.57 -1.78 0.31
N GLU A 36 -15.52 -0.84 0.34
CA GLU A 36 -15.22 0.55 -0.01
C GLU A 36 -14.20 1.17 0.96
N ALA A 37 -14.37 0.95 2.26
CA ALA A 37 -13.45 1.47 3.28
C ALA A 37 -12.05 0.87 3.13
N ALA A 38 -11.96 -0.43 2.86
CA ALA A 38 -10.71 -1.12 2.60
C ALA A 38 -10.00 -0.57 1.36
N LEU A 39 -10.73 -0.38 0.26
CA LEU A 39 -10.18 0.18 -0.98
C LEU A 39 -9.68 1.62 -0.81
N ARG A 40 -10.47 2.48 -0.14
CA ARG A 40 -10.04 3.86 0.16
C ARG A 40 -8.75 3.88 0.98
N LEU A 41 -8.65 3.02 1.99
CA LEU A 41 -7.45 2.94 2.82
C LEU A 41 -6.24 2.42 2.02
N GLY A 42 -6.43 1.36 1.22
CA GLY A 42 -5.38 0.81 0.36
C GLY A 42 -4.85 1.80 -0.66
N THR A 43 -5.73 2.54 -1.34
CA THR A 43 -5.34 3.60 -2.29
C THR A 43 -4.51 4.68 -1.60
N ARG A 44 -4.91 5.15 -0.41
CA ARG A 44 -4.13 6.14 0.35
C ARG A 44 -2.75 5.62 0.73
N MET A 45 -2.65 4.37 1.18
CA MET A 45 -1.35 3.80 1.57
C MET A 45 -0.44 3.56 0.36
N GLY A 46 -0.98 3.07 -0.75
CA GLY A 46 -0.24 2.94 -2.02
C GLY A 46 0.25 4.30 -2.54
N ALA A 47 -0.58 5.34 -2.49
CA ALA A 47 -0.17 6.69 -2.90
C ALA A 47 0.92 7.27 -1.99
N ARG A 48 0.87 7.04 -0.68
CA ARG A 48 1.93 7.44 0.25
C ARG A 48 3.25 6.72 -0.05
N ASN A 49 3.20 5.45 -0.45
CA ASN A 49 4.40 4.70 -0.79
C ASN A 49 5.18 5.30 -1.96
N VAL A 50 4.52 5.93 -2.94
CA VAL A 50 5.20 6.54 -4.10
C VAL A 50 6.21 7.62 -3.69
N SER A 51 5.99 8.27 -2.53
CA SER A 51 6.89 9.27 -1.96
C SER A 51 8.05 8.67 -1.15
N HIS A 52 8.01 7.37 -0.84
CA HIS A 52 9.13 6.63 -0.27
C HIS A 52 9.92 5.98 -1.40
N ARG A 53 11.24 6.17 -1.44
CA ARG A 53 12.09 5.54 -2.46
C ARG A 53 12.19 4.04 -2.23
N GLY A 54 11.29 3.29 -2.87
CA GLY A 54 11.43 1.87 -3.16
C GLY A 54 10.85 0.92 -2.12
N ALA A 55 10.57 -0.29 -2.58
CA ALA A 55 10.07 -1.44 -1.83
C ALA A 55 11.19 -2.21 -1.10
N SER A 56 12.30 -1.55 -0.74
CA SER A 56 13.44 -2.21 -0.11
C SER A 56 12.99 -2.88 1.20
N GLY A 57 13.12 -4.20 1.27
CA GLY A 57 12.64 -5.00 2.41
C GLY A 57 11.17 -5.45 2.33
N LEU A 58 10.36 -5.01 1.35
CA LEU A 58 8.94 -5.40 1.23
C LEU A 58 8.78 -6.88 0.89
N ARG A 59 9.58 -7.39 -0.04
CA ARG A 59 9.62 -8.82 -0.36
C ARG A 59 9.99 -9.65 0.87
N ASP A 60 10.97 -9.20 1.65
CA ASP A 60 11.43 -9.93 2.82
C ASP A 60 10.44 -9.78 3.99
N HIS A 61 9.73 -8.66 4.11
CA HIS A 61 8.59 -8.51 5.02
C HIS A 61 7.45 -9.48 4.69
N LEU A 62 7.04 -9.55 3.42
CA LEU A 62 5.97 -10.44 2.95
C LEU A 62 6.34 -11.93 3.07
N LEU A 63 7.63 -12.24 3.04
CA LEU A 63 8.13 -13.61 3.19
C LEU A 63 8.56 -13.94 4.63
N GLY A 64 8.34 -13.03 5.59
CA GLY A 64 8.68 -13.24 7.01
C GLY A 64 10.18 -13.27 7.32
N ARG A 65 11.01 -12.66 6.46
CA ARG A 65 12.48 -12.70 6.48
C ARG A 65 13.15 -11.40 6.93
N LEU A 66 12.42 -10.45 7.52
CA LEU A 66 13.05 -9.29 8.15
C LEU A 66 13.76 -9.72 9.45
N SER A 67 15.05 -10.04 9.33
CA SER A 67 15.96 -10.07 10.47
C SER A 67 16.26 -8.62 10.85
N ALA A 68 16.01 -8.26 12.11
CA ALA A 68 16.38 -6.96 12.66
C ALA A 68 17.88 -6.71 12.45
N VAL A 69 18.22 -5.53 11.96
CA VAL A 69 19.54 -4.91 12.07
C VAL A 69 19.33 -3.55 12.72
#